data_AF-A0A948D0L2-F1
#
_entry.id   AF-A0A948D0L2-F1
#
_cell.length_a   1.000
_cell.length_b   1.000
_cell.length_c   1.000
_cell.angle_alpha   90.00
_cell.angle_beta   90.00
_cell.angle_gamma   90.00
#
_symmetry.space_group_name_H-M   'P 1'
#
loop_
_entity.id
_entity.type
_entity.pdbx_description
1 polymer ?
#
loop_
_entity_poly.entity_id
_entity_poly.type
_entity_poly.pdbx_seq_one_letter_code
_entity_poly.pdbx_strand_id
1 'polypeptide(L)'
;ATQTLKKEPAVLPDITLKEVKHLQTKDLINIYTQNKEEQTAIYEEEKKILALVGKDNIDVRKELAEAIKQNNRSRLIAFLIVLAKTKDLFSIIKADRGFRQHLNERHGIEAEQQFDKTPEDPVFYSLWLQYVLRMKAKMLESDSARVGTKLANLAGRKYLKTAYIDSNSGSFKWVPIKKEQGRLVLVS
;
A
#
# COMPACT_ATOMS: atom_id res chain seq x y z
N ALA A 1 39.68 -1.78 -31.54
CA ALA A 1 39.46 -2.10 -30.11
C ALA A 1 38.47 -1.10 -29.56
N THR A 2 37.20 -1.50 -29.46
CA THR A 2 36.11 -0.61 -29.03
C THR A 2 36.06 -0.63 -27.51
N GLN A 3 36.45 0.47 -26.86
CA GLN A 3 36.31 0.62 -25.41
C GLN A 3 34.83 0.76 -25.07
N THR A 4 34.26 -0.29 -24.47
CA THR A 4 32.97 -0.28 -23.82
C THR A 4 33.07 0.57 -22.54
N LEU A 5 32.48 1.77 -22.58
CA LEU A 5 32.20 2.57 -21.40
C LEU A 5 31.27 1.77 -20.47
N LYS A 6 31.81 1.28 -19.35
CA LYS A 6 31.03 0.83 -18.20
C LYS A 6 30.18 2.00 -17.73
N LYS A 7 28.87 1.96 -17.99
CA LYS A 7 27.91 2.82 -17.28
C LYS A 7 27.72 2.22 -15.89
N GLU A 8 28.24 2.91 -14.89
CA GLU A 8 27.89 2.69 -13.49
C GLU A 8 26.36 2.74 -13.31
N PRO A 9 25.77 1.90 -12.44
CA PRO A 9 24.37 2.00 -12.10
C PRO A 9 24.11 3.36 -11.45
N ALA A 10 23.08 4.07 -11.93
CA ALA A 10 22.63 5.30 -11.31
C ALA A 10 22.15 5.00 -9.87
N VAL A 11 23.02 5.28 -8.91
CA VAL A 11 22.67 5.29 -7.49
C VAL A 11 21.67 6.43 -7.30
N LEU A 12 20.42 6.09 -6.99
CA LEU A 12 19.45 7.09 -6.54
C LEU A 12 20.00 7.76 -5.27
N PRO A 13 19.90 9.09 -5.14
CA PRO A 13 20.45 9.80 -4.00
C PRO A 13 19.87 9.26 -2.70
N ASP A 14 20.75 9.06 -1.72
CA ASP A 14 20.43 8.65 -0.36
C ASP A 14 19.72 9.82 0.34
N ILE A 15 18.38 9.87 0.26
CA ILE A 15 17.59 10.95 0.84
C ILE A 15 17.63 10.80 2.36
N THR A 16 18.51 11.56 3.00
CA THR A 16 18.63 11.59 4.46
C THR A 16 17.46 12.34 5.10
N LEU A 17 17.10 11.93 6.32
CA LEU A 17 15.93 12.36 7.10
C LEU A 17 15.71 13.88 7.30
N LYS A 18 16.70 14.72 6.98
CA LYS A 18 16.54 16.17 7.02
C LYS A 18 15.73 16.70 5.83
N GLU A 19 15.72 15.99 4.70
CA GLU A 19 15.02 16.42 3.47
C GLU A 19 13.54 16.01 3.45
N VAL A 20 13.16 15.00 4.26
CA VAL A 20 11.77 14.49 4.36
C VAL A 20 10.81 15.49 5.03
N LYS A 21 11.33 16.49 5.77
CA LYS A 21 10.49 17.50 6.44
C LYS A 21 9.86 18.55 5.51
N HIS A 22 10.29 18.62 4.24
CA HIS A 22 9.79 19.64 3.29
C HIS A 22 9.14 19.09 2.02
N LEU A 23 9.04 17.77 1.85
CA LEU A 23 8.33 17.20 0.70
C LEU A 23 6.82 17.35 0.90
N GLN A 24 6.26 18.41 0.30
CA GLN A 24 4.82 18.54 0.13
C GLN A 24 4.31 17.30 -0.58
N THR A 25 3.08 16.87 -0.25
CA THR A 25 2.43 15.64 -0.74
C THR A 25 2.53 15.43 -2.26
N LYS A 26 2.72 16.49 -3.05
CA LYS A 26 2.98 16.46 -4.50
C LYS A 26 4.23 15.68 -4.92
N ASP A 27 5.34 15.74 -4.16
CA ASP A 27 6.62 15.17 -4.62
C ASP A 27 6.68 13.64 -4.46
N LEU A 28 6.04 13.10 -3.41
CA LEU A 28 5.87 11.66 -3.24
C LEU A 28 4.89 11.08 -4.27
N ILE A 29 3.99 11.87 -4.84
CA ILE A 29 3.05 11.40 -5.86
C ILE A 29 3.76 11.23 -7.22
N ASN A 30 4.76 12.05 -7.54
CA ASN A 30 5.42 12.00 -8.85
C ASN A 30 6.24 10.73 -9.12
N ILE A 31 6.81 10.10 -8.09
CA ILE A 31 7.66 8.90 -8.24
C ILE A 31 6.82 7.63 -8.45
N TYR A 32 5.59 7.61 -7.95
CA TYR A 32 4.77 6.38 -7.88
C TYR A 32 3.55 6.38 -8.80
N THR A 33 3.44 7.29 -9.77
CA THR A 33 2.27 7.32 -10.68
C THR A 33 2.69 7.63 -12.11
N GLN A 34 2.39 6.74 -13.04
CA GLN A 34 2.81 6.84 -14.44
C GLN A 34 2.01 7.88 -15.27
N ASN A 35 0.83 8.32 -14.81
CA ASN A 35 -0.01 9.28 -15.53
C ASN A 35 -0.48 10.44 -14.61
N LYS A 36 -0.25 11.68 -15.02
CA LYS A 36 -0.70 12.91 -14.34
C LYS A 36 -2.22 13.00 -14.18
N GLU A 37 -2.98 12.40 -15.09
CA GLU A 37 -4.45 12.36 -15.00
C GLU A 37 -4.91 11.47 -13.85
N GLU A 38 -4.31 10.27 -13.68
CA GLU A 38 -4.59 9.37 -12.55
C GLU A 38 -4.27 10.09 -11.23
N GLN A 39 -3.13 10.80 -11.16
CA GLN A 39 -2.75 11.58 -9.98
C GLN A 39 -3.77 12.65 -9.64
N THR A 40 -4.22 13.40 -10.65
CA THR A 40 -5.20 14.48 -10.47
C THR A 40 -6.54 13.92 -9.99
N ALA A 41 -7.00 12.82 -10.59
CA ALA A 41 -8.24 12.16 -10.17
C ALA A 41 -8.16 11.65 -8.72
N ILE A 42 -7.05 11.00 -8.34
CA ILE A 42 -6.84 10.55 -6.96
C ILE A 42 -6.82 11.74 -5.99
N TYR A 43 -6.14 12.83 -6.35
CA TYR A 43 -6.03 14.01 -5.50
C TYR A 43 -7.37 14.71 -5.29
N GLU A 44 -8.19 14.82 -6.33
CA GLU A 44 -9.54 15.38 -6.21
C GLU A 44 -10.46 14.49 -5.37
N GLU A 45 -10.37 13.16 -5.49
CA GLU A 45 -11.08 12.25 -4.59
C GLU A 45 -10.58 12.37 -3.14
N GLU A 46 -9.27 12.52 -2.92
CA GLU A 46 -8.69 12.70 -1.59
C GLU A 46 -9.27 13.95 -0.90
N LYS A 47 -9.37 15.08 -1.61
CA LYS A 47 -10.01 16.30 -1.07
C LYS A 47 -11.46 16.06 -0.68
N LYS A 48 -12.24 15.38 -1.54
CA LYS A 48 -13.65 15.06 -1.26
C LYS A 48 -13.76 14.22 0.01
N ILE A 49 -12.92 13.20 0.14
CA ILE A 49 -12.91 12.30 1.31
C ILE A 49 -12.49 13.04 2.58
N LEU A 50 -11.47 13.90 2.52
CA LEU A 50 -11.04 14.69 3.70
C LEU A 50 -12.12 15.68 4.15
N ALA A 51 -12.82 16.33 3.22
CA ALA A 51 -13.94 17.22 3.53
C ALA A 51 -15.14 16.50 4.16
N LEU A 52 -15.23 15.19 3.93
CA LEU A 52 -16.27 14.29 4.42
C LEU A 52 -15.93 13.72 5.80
N VAL A 53 -14.67 13.31 6.01
CA VAL A 53 -14.17 12.82 7.30
C VAL A 53 -14.22 13.93 8.37
N GLY A 54 -13.95 15.19 8.00
CA GLY A 54 -14.02 16.33 8.92
C GLY A 54 -15.42 16.74 9.38
N LYS A 55 -16.48 16.04 8.95
CA LYS A 55 -17.89 16.31 9.32
C LYS A 55 -18.51 15.25 10.24
N ASP A 56 -17.69 14.40 10.87
CA ASP A 56 -18.05 13.38 11.88
C ASP A 56 -19.14 12.35 11.50
N ASN A 57 -19.52 12.24 10.23
CA ASN A 57 -20.70 11.46 9.84
C ASN A 57 -20.47 10.44 8.72
N ILE A 58 -19.22 10.02 8.50
CA ILE A 58 -18.91 8.99 7.50
C ILE A 58 -18.43 7.68 8.12
N ASP A 59 -19.14 6.62 7.74
CA ASP A 59 -18.66 5.27 7.92
C ASP A 59 -17.63 4.97 6.83
N VAL A 60 -16.36 5.23 7.14
CA VAL A 60 -15.22 5.04 6.23
C VAL A 60 -15.17 3.61 5.68
N ARG A 61 -15.66 2.60 6.42
CA ARG A 61 -15.73 1.22 5.94
C ARG A 61 -16.75 1.06 4.84
N LYS A 62 -17.93 1.67 4.99
CA LYS A 62 -18.99 1.64 3.98
C LYS A 62 -18.52 2.31 2.69
N GLU A 63 -17.86 3.46 2.80
CA GLU A 63 -17.34 4.17 1.64
C GLU A 63 -16.21 3.41 0.93
N LEU A 64 -15.32 2.76 1.69
CA LEU A 64 -14.27 1.90 1.13
C LEU A 64 -14.88 0.71 0.37
N ALA A 65 -15.90 0.07 0.95
CA ALA A 65 -16.61 -1.03 0.32
C ALA A 65 -17.35 -0.59 -0.96
N GLU A 66 -17.95 0.60 -0.95
CA GLU A 66 -18.63 1.15 -2.12
C GLU A 66 -17.62 1.50 -3.23
N ALA A 67 -16.46 2.08 -2.90
CA ALA A 67 -15.40 2.36 -3.87
C ALA A 67 -14.91 1.08 -4.57
N ILE A 68 -14.79 -0.02 -3.82
CA ILE A 68 -14.47 -1.35 -4.36
C ILE A 68 -15.59 -1.84 -5.29
N LYS A 69 -16.85 -1.77 -4.85
CA LYS A 69 -18.01 -2.25 -5.61
C LYS A 69 -18.22 -1.52 -6.93
N GLN A 70 -18.00 -0.20 -6.93
CA GLN A 70 -18.10 0.65 -8.12
C GLN A 70 -16.90 0.52 -9.06
N ASN A 71 -15.88 -0.27 -8.69
CA ASN A 71 -14.61 -0.36 -9.41
C ASN A 71 -13.95 1.02 -9.63
N ASN A 72 -14.16 1.95 -8.72
CA ASN A 72 -13.61 3.30 -8.81
C ASN A 72 -12.21 3.32 -8.20
N ARG A 73 -11.22 2.97 -9.04
CA ARG A 73 -9.81 2.85 -8.64
C ARG A 73 -9.26 4.14 -8.01
N SER A 74 -9.55 5.30 -8.59
CA SER A 74 -9.06 6.59 -8.07
C SER A 74 -9.60 6.87 -6.67
N ARG A 75 -10.91 6.64 -6.45
CA ARG A 75 -11.55 6.82 -5.14
C ARG A 75 -11.04 5.82 -4.12
N LEU A 76 -10.87 4.55 -4.51
CA LEU A 76 -10.30 3.52 -3.64
C LEU A 76 -8.89 3.90 -3.17
N ILE A 77 -8.01 4.26 -4.10
CA ILE A 77 -6.63 4.65 -3.77
C ILE A 77 -6.63 5.90 -2.88
N ALA A 78 -7.49 6.88 -3.15
CA ALA A 78 -7.63 8.06 -2.30
C ALA A 78 -8.06 7.72 -0.87
N PHE A 79 -9.04 6.82 -0.70
CA PHE A 79 -9.45 6.34 0.64
C PHE A 79 -8.31 5.68 1.39
N LEU A 80 -7.56 4.81 0.72
CA LEU A 80 -6.42 4.14 1.33
C LEU A 80 -5.32 5.13 1.73
N ILE A 81 -5.08 6.17 0.93
CA ILE A 81 -4.14 7.24 1.25
C ILE A 81 -4.59 8.02 2.50
N VAL A 82 -5.87 8.39 2.58
CA VAL A 82 -6.42 9.09 3.75
C VAL A 82 -6.26 8.22 5.00
N LEU A 83 -6.68 6.95 4.94
CA LEU A 83 -6.57 6.01 6.06
C LEU A 83 -5.12 5.77 6.51
N ALA A 84 -4.18 5.69 5.56
CA ALA A 84 -2.76 5.55 5.86
C ALA A 84 -2.21 6.80 6.56
N LYS A 85 -2.68 8.00 6.18
CA LYS A 85 -2.28 9.28 6.80
C LYS A 85 -2.89 9.49 8.19
N THR A 86 -4.15 9.13 8.39
CA THR A 86 -4.85 9.31 9.68
C THR A 86 -4.52 8.23 10.71
N LYS A 87 -3.77 7.19 10.31
CA LYS A 87 -3.44 6.00 11.12
C LYS A 87 -4.65 5.12 11.48
N ASP A 88 -5.81 5.36 10.89
CA ASP A 88 -7.01 4.55 11.11
C ASP A 88 -7.02 3.24 10.33
N LEU A 89 -6.07 3.06 9.40
CA LEU A 89 -6.04 1.88 8.54
C LEU A 89 -6.07 0.55 9.33
N PHE A 90 -5.41 0.47 10.49
CA PHE A 90 -5.40 -0.76 11.29
C PHE A 90 -6.73 -1.08 11.97
N SER A 91 -7.51 -0.06 12.35
CA SER A 91 -8.85 -0.31 12.90
C SER A 91 -9.77 -0.90 11.83
N ILE A 92 -9.60 -0.46 10.58
CA ILE A 92 -10.28 -1.00 9.41
C ILE A 92 -9.85 -2.44 9.15
N ILE A 93 -8.53 -2.72 9.10
CA ILE A 93 -8.00 -4.07 8.86
C ILE A 93 -8.52 -5.05 9.93
N LYS A 94 -8.51 -4.66 11.20
CA LYS A 94 -8.99 -5.50 12.33
C LYS A 94 -10.46 -5.89 12.20
N ALA A 95 -11.29 -4.96 11.73
CA ALA A 95 -12.73 -5.12 11.61
C ALA A 95 -13.16 -5.82 10.31
N ASP A 96 -12.24 -6.04 9.37
CA ASP A 96 -12.53 -6.64 8.07
C ASP A 96 -12.70 -8.16 8.19
N ARG A 97 -13.95 -8.60 8.34
CA ARG A 97 -14.31 -10.03 8.41
C ARG A 97 -13.95 -10.77 7.11
N GLY A 98 -14.05 -10.10 5.97
CA GLY A 98 -13.72 -10.71 4.67
C GLY A 98 -12.23 -10.97 4.53
N PHE A 99 -11.39 -10.08 5.08
CA PHE A 99 -9.95 -10.31 5.16
C PHE A 99 -9.60 -11.44 6.13
N ARG A 100 -10.24 -11.51 7.31
CA ARG A 100 -10.02 -12.62 8.27
C ARG A 100 -10.34 -13.97 7.66
N GLN A 101 -11.50 -14.08 7.00
CA GLN A 101 -11.87 -15.29 6.27
C GLN A 101 -10.83 -15.62 5.19
N HIS A 102 -10.42 -14.63 4.40
CA HIS A 102 -9.39 -14.82 3.38
C HIS A 102 -8.05 -15.30 3.95
N LEU A 103 -7.64 -14.77 5.09
CA LEU A 103 -6.42 -15.13 5.78
C LEU A 103 -6.45 -16.61 6.21
N ASN A 104 -7.57 -17.04 6.80
CA ASN A 104 -7.78 -18.42 7.20
C ASN A 104 -7.81 -19.37 5.99
N GLU A 105 -8.58 -19.04 4.95
CA GLU A 105 -8.68 -19.84 3.72
C GLU A 105 -7.33 -20.04 3.02
N ARG A 106 -6.46 -19.02 3.04
CA ARG A 106 -5.20 -19.04 2.27
C ARG A 106 -3.98 -19.46 3.09
N HIS A 107 -3.99 -19.25 4.41
CA HIS A 107 -2.82 -19.45 5.27
C HIS A 107 -3.09 -20.30 6.52
N GLY A 108 -4.34 -20.70 6.74
CA GLY A 108 -4.79 -21.52 7.87
C GLY A 108 -5.09 -20.71 9.13
N ILE A 109 -5.64 -21.39 10.13
CA ILE A 109 -6.06 -20.78 11.40
C ILE A 109 -4.90 -20.20 12.21
N GLU A 110 -3.67 -20.69 12.03
CA GLU A 110 -2.51 -20.12 12.74
C GLU A 110 -2.21 -18.69 12.27
N ALA A 111 -2.51 -18.36 11.02
CA ALA A 111 -2.34 -17.01 10.50
C ALA A 111 -3.36 -16.05 11.13
N GLU A 112 -4.60 -16.49 11.31
CA GLU A 112 -5.63 -15.72 12.02
C GLU A 112 -5.25 -15.49 13.49
N GLN A 113 -4.75 -16.53 14.17
CA GLN A 113 -4.26 -16.41 15.55
C GLN A 113 -3.05 -15.47 15.66
N GLN A 114 -2.13 -15.49 14.69
CA GLN A 114 -1.03 -14.53 14.64
C GLN A 114 -1.57 -13.11 14.40
N PHE A 115 -2.55 -12.94 13.52
CA PHE A 115 -3.18 -11.64 13.26
C PHE A 115 -3.86 -11.08 14.51
N ASP A 116 -4.54 -11.90 15.30
CA ASP A 116 -5.17 -11.44 16.54
C ASP A 116 -4.16 -10.94 17.58
N LYS A 117 -2.97 -11.55 17.62
CA LYS A 117 -1.89 -11.17 18.54
C LYS A 117 -1.13 -9.94 18.07
N THR A 118 -0.83 -9.85 16.78
CA THR A 118 0.02 -8.79 16.19
C THR A 118 -0.58 -8.22 14.90
N PRO A 119 -1.76 -7.58 14.96
CA PRO A 119 -2.49 -7.12 13.77
C PRO A 119 -1.81 -5.96 13.03
N GLU A 120 -0.97 -5.19 13.72
CA GLU A 120 -0.17 -4.11 13.12
C GLU A 120 1.18 -4.58 12.54
N ASP A 121 1.46 -5.89 12.52
CA ASP A 121 2.64 -6.45 11.88
C ASP A 121 2.63 -6.14 10.37
N PRO A 122 3.75 -5.67 9.78
CA PRO A 122 3.86 -5.40 8.35
C PRO A 122 3.38 -6.52 7.44
N VAL A 123 3.47 -7.80 7.85
CA VAL A 123 2.97 -8.92 7.05
C VAL A 123 1.47 -8.82 6.79
N PHE A 124 0.67 -8.46 7.80
CA PHE A 124 -0.78 -8.36 7.66
C PHE A 124 -1.21 -7.08 6.95
N TYR A 125 -0.45 -6.01 7.11
CA TYR A 125 -0.60 -4.81 6.29
C TYR A 125 -0.40 -5.13 4.80
N SER A 126 0.67 -5.86 4.46
CA SER A 126 0.94 -6.30 3.08
C SER A 126 -0.18 -7.21 2.56
N LEU A 127 -0.59 -8.21 3.33
CA LEU A 127 -1.66 -9.15 2.94
C LEU A 127 -3.00 -8.43 2.72
N TRP A 128 -3.36 -7.51 3.61
CA TRP A 128 -4.61 -6.78 3.48
C TRP A 128 -4.62 -5.87 2.25
N LEU A 129 -3.51 -5.17 1.98
CA LEU A 129 -3.41 -4.37 0.77
C LEU A 129 -3.45 -5.23 -0.51
N GLN A 130 -2.79 -6.39 -0.51
CA GLN A 130 -2.89 -7.32 -1.63
C GLN A 130 -4.31 -7.84 -1.81
N TYR A 131 -5.02 -8.16 -0.73
CA TYR A 131 -6.42 -8.56 -0.77
C TYR A 131 -7.32 -7.46 -1.36
N VAL A 132 -7.21 -6.23 -0.87
CA VAL A 132 -8.04 -5.11 -1.34
C VAL A 132 -7.69 -4.72 -2.78
N LEU A 133 -6.41 -4.48 -3.07
CA LEU A 133 -5.99 -3.95 -4.37
C LEU A 133 -6.03 -5.01 -5.48
N ARG A 134 -5.52 -6.22 -5.21
CA ARG A 134 -5.43 -7.26 -6.25
C ARG A 134 -6.71 -8.07 -6.36
N MET A 135 -7.25 -8.54 -5.24
CA MET A 135 -8.39 -9.47 -5.30
C MET A 135 -9.72 -8.74 -5.43
N LYS A 136 -9.93 -7.68 -4.65
CA LYS A 136 -11.20 -6.95 -4.66
C LYS A 136 -11.26 -5.93 -5.79
N ALA A 137 -10.21 -5.14 -5.98
CA ALA A 137 -10.14 -4.12 -7.03
C ALA A 137 -9.52 -4.61 -8.35
N LYS A 138 -9.15 -5.90 -8.43
CA LYS A 138 -8.63 -6.55 -9.66
C LYS A 138 -7.44 -5.82 -10.30
N MET A 139 -6.63 -5.12 -9.50
CA MET A 139 -5.44 -4.45 -10.00
C MET A 139 -4.36 -5.46 -10.39
N LEU A 140 -3.64 -5.16 -11.46
CA LEU A 140 -2.45 -5.92 -11.85
C LEU A 140 -1.41 -5.89 -10.74
N GLU A 141 -0.58 -6.92 -10.66
CA GLU A 141 0.38 -7.09 -9.57
C GLU A 141 1.30 -5.87 -9.40
N SER A 142 1.97 -5.45 -10.47
CA SER A 142 2.87 -4.29 -10.44
C SER A 142 2.15 -3.01 -10.03
N ASP A 143 0.95 -2.77 -10.58
CA ASP A 143 0.15 -1.59 -10.22
C ASP A 143 -0.28 -1.59 -8.75
N SER A 144 -0.70 -2.75 -8.23
CA SER A 144 -1.07 -2.89 -6.82
C SER A 144 0.14 -2.69 -5.91
N ALA A 145 1.31 -3.24 -6.27
CA ALA A 145 2.54 -3.10 -5.49
C ALA A 145 3.03 -1.65 -5.49
N ARG A 146 2.90 -0.93 -6.62
CA ARG A 146 3.19 0.51 -6.71
C ARG A 146 2.36 1.33 -5.72
N VAL A 147 1.05 1.08 -5.67
CA VAL A 147 0.17 1.70 -4.67
C VAL A 147 0.59 1.27 -3.26
N GLY A 148 0.90 -0.02 -3.07
CA GLY A 148 1.41 -0.57 -1.81
C GLY A 148 2.65 0.14 -1.28
N THR A 149 3.66 0.39 -2.13
CA THR A 149 4.87 1.14 -1.77
C THR A 149 4.52 2.56 -1.34
N LYS A 150 3.64 3.25 -2.08
CA LYS A 150 3.19 4.61 -1.70
C LYS A 150 2.48 4.61 -0.34
N LEU A 151 1.59 3.65 -0.09
CA LEU A 151 0.87 3.55 1.18
C LEU A 151 1.80 3.19 2.33
N ALA A 152 2.74 2.26 2.12
CA ALA A 152 3.77 1.91 3.09
C ALA A 152 4.62 3.11 3.53
N ASN A 153 5.03 3.96 2.57
CA ASN A 153 5.73 5.21 2.85
C ASN A 153 4.91 6.13 3.78
N LEU A 154 3.60 6.23 3.56
CA LEU A 154 2.71 7.05 4.36
C LEU A 154 2.44 6.44 5.75
N ALA A 155 2.32 5.12 5.85
CA ALA A 155 2.06 4.41 7.10
C ALA A 155 3.28 4.38 8.06
N GLY A 156 4.50 4.55 7.52
CA GLY A 156 5.73 4.75 8.29
C GLY A 156 6.77 3.65 8.13
N ARG A 157 7.96 3.88 8.73
CA ARG A 157 9.19 3.12 8.44
C ARG A 157 9.06 1.59 8.53
N LYS A 158 8.29 1.09 9.50
CA LYS A 158 8.15 -0.37 9.69
C LYS A 158 7.44 -1.06 8.53
N TYR A 159 6.68 -0.33 7.71
CA TYR A 159 5.95 -0.88 6.56
C TYR A 159 6.71 -0.77 5.23
N LEU A 160 7.85 -0.08 5.18
CA LEU A 160 8.59 0.17 3.94
C LEU A 160 9.01 -1.11 3.19
N LYS A 161 9.14 -2.23 3.92
CA LYS A 161 9.54 -3.54 3.37
C LYS A 161 8.36 -4.40 2.91
N THR A 162 7.20 -3.81 2.59
CA THR A 162 6.04 -4.59 2.12
C THR A 162 5.98 -4.70 0.59
N ALA A 163 6.52 -3.71 -0.13
CA ALA A 163 6.59 -3.68 -1.59
C ALA A 163 7.76 -2.81 -2.06
N TYR A 164 8.36 -3.15 -3.19
CA TYR A 164 9.58 -2.53 -3.71
C TYR A 164 9.53 -2.38 -5.24
N ILE A 165 10.42 -1.57 -5.80
CA ILE A 165 10.69 -1.52 -7.24
C ILE A 165 11.84 -2.48 -7.56
N ASP A 166 11.59 -3.44 -8.44
CA ASP A 166 12.60 -4.38 -8.92
C ASP A 166 13.47 -3.68 -9.96
N SER A 167 14.75 -3.45 -9.63
CA SER A 167 15.67 -2.68 -10.48
C SER A 167 15.94 -3.31 -11.84
N ASN A 168 15.80 -4.64 -11.94
CA ASN A 168 16.09 -5.37 -13.17
C ASN A 168 14.95 -5.24 -14.19
N SER A 169 13.71 -5.32 -13.71
CA SER A 169 12.50 -5.27 -14.54
C SER A 169 11.83 -3.89 -14.59
N GLY A 170 12.24 -2.95 -13.71
CA GLY A 170 11.57 -1.66 -13.52
C GLY A 170 10.13 -1.78 -12.99
N SER A 171 9.71 -2.98 -12.56
CA SER A 171 8.35 -3.26 -12.12
C SER A 171 8.26 -3.26 -10.62
N PHE A 172 7.11 -2.85 -10.07
CA PHE A 172 6.87 -2.94 -8.64
C PHE A 172 6.48 -4.37 -8.27
N LYS A 173 6.95 -4.84 -7.11
CA LYS A 173 6.70 -6.18 -6.59
C LYS A 173 6.34 -6.12 -5.12
N TRP A 174 5.44 -6.99 -4.71
CA TRP A 174 5.21 -7.27 -3.29
C TRP A 174 6.39 -8.06 -2.73
N VAL A 175 6.80 -7.78 -1.50
CA VAL A 175 7.76 -8.62 -0.81
C VAL A 175 7.12 -9.98 -0.55
N PRO A 176 7.77 -11.10 -0.92
CA PRO A 176 7.21 -12.44 -0.72
C PRO A 176 6.91 -12.72 0.75
N ILE A 177 5.82 -13.45 0.99
CA ILE A 177 5.42 -13.88 2.33
C ILE A 177 5.60 -15.40 2.42
N LYS A 178 6.28 -15.85 3.47
CA LYS A 178 6.49 -17.28 3.75
C LYS A 178 6.02 -17.63 5.15
N LYS A 179 5.73 -18.92 5.36
CA LYS A 179 5.47 -19.49 6.69
C LYS A 179 6.80 -20.00 7.25
N GLU A 180 7.33 -19.33 8.27
CA GLU A 180 8.53 -19.73 8.99
C GLU A 180 8.16 -20.07 10.43
N GLN A 181 8.49 -21.28 10.87
CA GLN A 181 8.17 -21.76 12.23
C GLN A 181 6.69 -21.55 12.61
N GLY A 182 5.79 -21.76 11.65
CA GLY A 182 4.34 -21.59 11.85
C GLY A 182 3.82 -20.16 11.75
N ARG A 183 4.67 -19.16 11.50
CA ARG A 183 4.31 -17.74 11.41
C ARG A 183 4.50 -17.19 10.00
N LEU A 184 3.61 -16.31 9.57
CA LEU A 184 3.78 -15.55 8.35
C LEU A 184 4.82 -14.44 8.56
N VAL A 185 5.78 -14.36 7.66
CA VAL A 185 6.85 -13.35 7.65
C VAL A 185 7.10 -12.82 6.25
N LEU A 186 7.49 -11.55 6.15
CA LEU A 186 7.99 -10.94 4.92
C LEU A 186 9.44 -11.35 4.71
N VAL A 187 9.76 -11.85 3.52
CA VAL A 187 11.10 -12.31 3.17
C VAL A 187 11.77 -11.22 2.34
N SER A 188 12.51 -10.35 3.03
CA SER A 188 13.29 -9.26 2.43
C SER A 188 14.73 -9.65 2.18
#